data_AF-A0A0G0H8C2-F1
#
_entry.id   AF-A0A0G0H8C2-F1
#
_cell.length_a   1.000
_cell.length_b   1.000
_cell.length_c   1.000
_cell.angle_alpha   90.00
_cell.angle_beta   90.00
_cell.angle_gamma   90.00
#
_symmetry.space_group_name_H-M   'P 1'
#
loop_
_entity.id
_entity.type
_entity.pdbx_description
1 polymer ?
#
loop_
_entity_poly.entity_id
_entity_poly.type
_entity_poly.pdbx_seq_one_letter_code
_entity_poly.pdbx_strand_id
1 'polypeptide(L)'
;MHETYFENEKNSTLDALEDAVKAAQSRLMSLVENDETAAIKGINFDIVLLVVKGRYCFSVRVGDGVLKIFRNGNLQDLSAGYRDPTGEGRYEVLSSTIKQGDTFFLATPQTVESYSDDEILESVSDFSEISMKNKMLEDDSKLAFLFIGMDVKGAEKVDSGFEMPTEQGNITEEELNPDQSIGEETGEEAGKEAGIGAENEDLLDKEGEKPLDEEGFTDKRKNTVQKLKKGFKEKYTTYKTKLGSASSNVKNKVGSRITKMKRRKGAIVPVDAPGDTAVKSASTSIEPKASSSIAPTSSDKSTIQVYIQKVLHFLKKTFIKIFKFIKEDILAIGREGLYLKGKNKKVNYRVIAVLVIALFLIFFIGMRVRRTAVNNARIERENKELAEELSNEVDSISNSSVFTVSSPDNITERENVLAQINELDEKMKTTEISSDYKNELDGYSKELADLKTKLLRIIPVQEPELLSDLGATFEGANPTDIAITKGKIYIPDQARNVIYEVNPEGGTAGAGAQREVIKSDVTAPRL
;
A
#
# COMPACT_ATOMS: atom_id res chain seq x y z
N MET A 1 28.57 -22.57 14.20
CA MET A 1 28.27 -22.52 12.75
C MET A 1 28.45 -21.08 12.33
N HIS A 2 29.51 -20.75 11.59
CA HIS A 2 29.64 -19.44 10.93
C HIS A 2 28.78 -19.51 9.67
N GLU A 3 27.80 -18.62 9.54
CA GLU A 3 26.86 -18.62 8.42
C GLU A 3 27.56 -18.21 7.12
N THR A 4 27.83 -19.18 6.26
CA THR A 4 28.49 -19.05 4.95
C THR A 4 27.71 -18.23 3.91
N TYR A 5 26.50 -17.77 4.24
CA TYR A 5 25.63 -17.03 3.33
C TYR A 5 26.17 -15.63 2.97
N PHE A 6 26.96 -15.01 3.85
CA PHE A 6 27.54 -13.67 3.62
C PHE A 6 28.91 -13.68 2.91
N GLU A 7 29.53 -14.86 2.73
CA GLU A 7 30.90 -14.99 2.21
C GLU A 7 30.97 -15.23 0.68
N ASN A 8 29.83 -15.19 -0.03
CA ASN A 8 29.84 -15.37 -1.47
C ASN A 8 30.15 -14.04 -2.19
N GLU A 9 31.42 -13.79 -2.50
CA GLU A 9 31.88 -12.58 -3.23
C GLU A 9 31.16 -12.33 -4.57
N LYS A 10 30.49 -13.36 -5.12
CA LYS A 10 29.79 -13.28 -6.41
C LYS A 10 28.37 -12.74 -6.33
N ASN A 11 27.70 -12.83 -5.18
CA ASN A 11 26.31 -12.46 -5.06
C ASN A 11 26.18 -11.00 -4.63
N SER A 12 25.18 -10.28 -5.13
CA SER A 12 24.90 -8.95 -4.62
C SER A 12 24.43 -9.05 -3.16
N THR A 13 24.63 -7.99 -2.37
CA THR A 13 24.19 -7.96 -0.96
C THR A 13 22.69 -8.19 -0.83
N LEU A 14 21.90 -7.79 -1.84
CA LEU A 14 20.47 -8.03 -1.87
C LEU A 14 20.15 -9.51 -2.12
N ASP A 15 20.81 -10.14 -3.09
CA ASP A 15 20.62 -11.57 -3.37
C ASP A 15 20.94 -12.43 -2.15
N ALA A 16 22.01 -12.09 -1.42
CA ALA A 16 22.38 -12.79 -0.19
C ALA A 16 21.30 -12.67 0.90
N LEU A 17 20.67 -11.51 1.03
CA LEU A 17 19.54 -11.31 1.95
C LEU A 17 18.31 -12.12 1.51
N GLU A 18 17.99 -12.14 0.22
CA GLU A 18 16.89 -12.96 -0.28
C GLU A 18 17.12 -14.45 -0.01
N ASP A 19 18.33 -14.95 -0.26
CA ASP A 19 18.69 -16.34 -0.02
C ASP A 19 18.60 -16.69 1.46
N ALA A 20 19.01 -15.78 2.36
CA ALA A 20 18.87 -15.94 3.80
C ALA A 20 17.38 -16.04 4.21
N VAL A 21 16.53 -15.18 3.66
CA VAL A 21 15.07 -15.23 3.92
C VAL A 21 14.45 -16.52 3.38
N LYS A 22 14.78 -16.92 2.15
CA LYS A 22 14.30 -18.18 1.55
C LYS A 22 14.71 -19.39 2.39
N ALA A 23 15.95 -19.41 2.88
CA ALA A 23 16.46 -20.45 3.76
C ALA A 23 15.72 -20.47 5.11
N ALA A 24 15.52 -19.30 5.73
CA ALA A 24 14.77 -19.17 6.98
C ALA A 24 13.31 -19.63 6.82
N GLN A 25 12.62 -19.22 5.75
CA GLN A 25 11.26 -19.65 5.43
C GLN A 25 11.18 -21.17 5.21
N SER A 26 12.10 -21.74 4.43
CA SER A 26 12.15 -23.18 4.18
C SER A 26 12.37 -23.97 5.47
N ARG A 27 13.27 -23.49 6.33
CA ARG A 27 13.53 -24.11 7.64
C ARG A 27 12.31 -24.01 8.55
N LEU A 28 11.66 -22.85 8.61
CA LEU A 28 10.45 -22.66 9.40
C LEU A 28 9.33 -23.59 8.93
N MET A 29 9.09 -23.69 7.61
CA MET A 29 8.11 -24.62 7.06
C MET A 29 8.41 -26.06 7.45
N SER A 30 9.69 -26.48 7.41
CA SER A 30 10.08 -27.82 7.88
C SER A 30 9.80 -28.04 9.37
N LEU A 31 9.90 -26.99 10.21
CA LEU A 31 9.57 -27.09 11.63
C LEU A 31 8.05 -27.17 11.86
N VAL A 32 7.28 -26.37 11.12
CA VAL A 32 5.80 -26.38 11.18
C VAL A 32 5.24 -27.72 10.72
N GLU A 33 5.79 -28.32 9.66
CA GLU A 33 5.35 -29.63 9.16
C GLU A 33 5.58 -30.77 10.17
N ASN A 34 6.60 -30.63 11.02
CA ASN A 34 6.96 -31.63 12.02
C ASN A 34 6.25 -31.43 13.38
N ASP A 35 5.55 -30.31 13.59
CA ASP A 35 4.80 -30.02 14.82
C ASP A 35 3.28 -29.96 14.53
N GLU A 36 2.54 -30.99 14.98
CA GLU A 36 1.09 -31.08 14.81
C GLU A 36 0.34 -29.86 15.38
N THR A 37 0.86 -29.25 16.45
CA THR A 37 0.23 -28.10 17.10
C THR A 37 0.43 -26.84 16.28
N ALA A 38 1.63 -26.64 15.76
CA ALA A 38 1.97 -25.52 14.87
C ALA A 38 1.22 -25.64 13.53
N ALA A 39 1.11 -26.85 12.99
CA ALA A 39 0.37 -27.11 11.76
C ALA A 39 -1.13 -26.76 11.88
N ILE A 40 -1.73 -26.93 13.07
CA ILE A 40 -3.14 -26.60 13.32
C ILE A 40 -3.33 -25.10 13.58
N LYS A 41 -2.47 -24.48 14.41
CA LYS A 41 -2.63 -23.07 14.81
C LYS A 41 -2.16 -22.09 13.73
N GLY A 42 -1.23 -22.51 12.88
CA GLY A 42 -0.47 -21.61 12.02
C GLY A 42 0.57 -20.84 12.82
N ILE A 43 1.68 -20.51 12.18
CA ILE A 43 2.69 -19.59 12.72
C ILE A 43 2.65 -18.34 11.86
N ASN A 44 2.34 -17.20 12.48
CA ASN A 44 2.57 -15.91 11.81
C ASN A 44 4.02 -15.52 12.00
N PHE A 45 4.67 -15.10 10.94
CA PHE A 45 6.11 -14.91 10.93
C PHE A 45 6.48 -13.64 10.17
N ASP A 46 6.89 -12.64 10.94
CA ASP A 46 7.32 -11.36 10.43
C ASP A 46 8.86 -11.30 10.51
N ILE A 47 9.52 -11.19 9.36
CA ILE A 47 10.96 -10.94 9.28
C ILE A 47 11.17 -9.56 8.66
N VAL A 48 12.05 -8.77 9.25
CA VAL A 48 12.68 -7.64 8.57
C VAL A 48 14.19 -7.80 8.71
N LEU A 49 14.88 -8.02 7.59
CA LEU A 49 16.35 -8.02 7.53
C LEU A 49 16.83 -6.72 6.95
N LEU A 50 17.73 -6.02 7.62
CA LEU A 50 18.35 -4.79 7.15
C LEU A 50 19.87 -4.95 7.11
N VAL A 51 20.48 -4.64 5.97
CA VAL A 51 21.93 -4.53 5.82
C VAL A 51 22.29 -3.13 5.36
N VAL A 52 23.19 -2.50 6.10
CA VAL A 52 23.76 -1.20 5.74
C VAL A 52 25.17 -1.40 5.22
N LYS A 53 25.42 -0.94 3.99
CA LYS A 53 26.74 -1.02 3.34
C LYS A 53 27.11 0.33 2.73
N GLY A 54 27.97 1.07 3.41
CA GLY A 54 28.38 2.42 2.99
C GLY A 54 27.21 3.40 3.05
N ARG A 55 26.79 3.95 1.90
CA ARG A 55 25.67 4.90 1.77
C ARG A 55 24.37 4.26 1.29
N TYR A 56 24.29 2.94 1.31
CA TYR A 56 23.12 2.20 0.87
C TYR A 56 22.60 1.31 1.99
N CYS A 57 21.28 1.22 2.11
CA CYS A 57 20.62 0.20 2.90
C CYS A 57 19.84 -0.74 1.97
N PHE A 58 19.96 -2.03 2.23
CA PHE A 58 19.21 -3.09 1.60
C PHE A 58 18.34 -3.74 2.66
N SER A 59 17.05 -3.90 2.38
CA SER A 59 16.12 -4.54 3.31
C SER A 59 15.31 -5.60 2.60
N VAL A 60 15.08 -6.72 3.28
CA VAL A 60 14.16 -7.77 2.83
C VAL A 60 13.16 -8.03 3.94
N ARG A 61 11.88 -8.01 3.60
CA ARG A 61 10.76 -8.20 4.51
C ARG A 61 9.95 -9.43 4.14
N VAL A 62 9.48 -10.15 5.15
CA VAL A 62 8.42 -11.16 5.07
C VAL A 62 7.34 -10.77 6.08
N GLY A 63 6.07 -10.81 5.67
CA GLY A 63 4.95 -10.46 6.54
C GLY A 63 4.80 -8.96 6.73
N ASP A 64 4.26 -8.57 7.89
CA ASP A 64 3.79 -7.22 8.17
C ASP A 64 4.80 -6.39 8.97
N GLY A 65 6.02 -6.91 9.15
CA GLY A 65 7.11 -6.21 9.86
C GLY A 65 7.32 -4.78 9.36
N VAL A 66 7.60 -3.86 10.27
CA VAL A 66 7.66 -2.43 9.97
C VAL A 66 9.10 -1.95 9.94
N LEU A 67 9.44 -1.19 8.90
CA LEU A 67 10.70 -0.46 8.78
C LEU A 67 10.40 1.01 8.54
N LYS A 68 10.69 1.87 9.52
CA LYS A 68 10.65 3.32 9.37
C LYS A 68 12.05 3.90 9.41
N ILE A 69 12.22 5.06 8.79
CA ILE A 69 13.45 5.86 8.86
C ILE A 69 13.14 7.24 9.43
N PHE A 70 13.88 7.64 10.45
CA PHE A 70 13.88 9.00 10.95
C PHE A 70 14.96 9.79 10.23
N ARG A 71 14.54 10.84 9.52
CA ARG A 71 15.40 11.69 8.71
C ARG A 71 14.94 13.14 8.80
N ASN A 72 15.85 14.03 9.18
CA ASN A 72 15.59 15.48 9.29
C ASN A 72 14.36 15.82 10.14
N GLY A 73 14.18 15.14 11.28
CA GLY A 73 13.05 15.40 12.17
C GLY A 73 11.73 14.75 11.77
N ASN A 74 11.69 13.98 10.68
CA ASN A 74 10.48 13.29 10.22
C ASN A 74 10.67 11.78 10.27
N LEU A 75 9.68 11.09 10.82
CA LEU A 75 9.58 9.64 10.75
C LEU A 75 8.84 9.27 9.46
N GLN A 76 9.53 8.58 8.55
CA GLN A 76 8.99 8.14 7.28
C GLN A 76 8.87 6.61 7.27
N ASP A 77 7.69 6.11 6.91
CA ASP A 77 7.50 4.69 6.64
C ASP A 77 8.10 4.31 5.27
N LEU A 78 8.93 3.26 5.25
CA LEU A 78 9.55 2.74 4.05
C LEU A 78 8.76 1.61 3.39
N SER A 79 7.61 1.22 3.96
CA SER A 79 6.71 0.20 3.41
C SER A 79 6.36 0.41 1.94
N ALA A 80 6.09 1.66 1.53
CA ALA A 80 5.77 2.00 0.13
C ALA A 80 6.94 1.83 -0.86
N GLY A 81 8.18 1.73 -0.37
CA GLY A 81 9.36 1.53 -1.20
C GLY A 81 9.66 0.07 -1.51
N TYR A 82 9.00 -0.87 -0.82
CA TYR A 82 9.20 -2.29 -1.02
C TYR A 82 8.61 -2.76 -2.36
N ARG A 83 9.29 -3.72 -2.98
CA ARG A 83 8.87 -4.37 -4.23
C ARG A 83 8.90 -5.88 -4.01
N ASP A 84 7.90 -6.58 -4.49
CA ASP A 84 7.93 -8.05 -4.53
C ASP A 84 8.55 -8.50 -5.87
N PRO A 85 9.80 -9.02 -5.87
CA PRO A 85 10.44 -9.46 -7.10
C PRO A 85 9.82 -10.75 -7.65
N THR A 86 9.11 -11.52 -6.80
CA THR A 86 8.47 -12.78 -7.19
C THR A 86 7.07 -12.60 -7.76
N GLY A 87 6.37 -11.53 -7.35
CA GLY A 87 4.95 -11.31 -7.61
C GLY A 87 4.02 -12.30 -6.90
N GLU A 88 4.56 -13.16 -6.04
CA GLU A 88 3.81 -14.20 -5.31
C GLU A 88 3.51 -13.82 -3.85
N GLY A 89 3.97 -12.66 -3.39
CA GLY A 89 3.84 -12.16 -2.03
C GLY A 89 4.70 -12.92 -1.01
N ARG A 90 5.82 -13.52 -1.43
CA ARG A 90 6.66 -14.33 -0.52
C ARG A 90 7.57 -13.48 0.36
N TYR A 91 8.15 -12.45 -0.22
CA TYR A 91 8.99 -11.48 0.45
C TYR A 91 9.03 -10.22 -0.40
N GLU A 92 9.41 -9.11 0.21
CA GLU A 92 9.56 -7.84 -0.47
C GLU A 92 10.96 -7.30 -0.23
N VAL A 93 11.49 -6.59 -1.22
CA VAL A 93 12.84 -6.04 -1.21
C VAL A 93 12.81 -4.52 -1.31
N LEU A 94 13.73 -3.86 -0.61
CA LEU A 94 13.90 -2.41 -0.63
C LEU A 94 15.40 -2.10 -0.76
N SER A 95 15.71 -1.13 -1.61
CA SER A 95 17.03 -0.48 -1.61
C SER A 95 16.84 1.02 -1.50
N SER A 96 17.61 1.66 -0.62
CA SER A 96 17.55 3.11 -0.43
C SER A 96 18.91 3.69 -0.09
N THR A 97 19.06 4.99 -0.30
CA THR A 97 20.27 5.73 0.08
C THR A 97 20.12 6.26 1.49
N ILE A 98 21.22 6.20 2.25
CA ILE A 98 21.28 6.67 3.63
C ILE A 98 22.20 7.88 3.77
N LYS A 99 21.88 8.73 4.73
CA LYS A 99 22.65 9.90 5.11
C LYS A 99 23.11 9.75 6.55
N GLN A 100 24.18 10.47 6.87
CA GLN A 100 24.65 10.59 8.24
C GLN A 100 23.56 11.21 9.12
N GLY A 101 23.32 10.64 10.29
CA GLY A 101 22.27 11.04 11.22
C GLY A 101 20.89 10.41 10.96
N ASP A 102 20.75 9.54 9.95
CA ASP A 102 19.53 8.74 9.79
C ASP A 102 19.45 7.68 10.90
N THR A 103 18.24 7.45 11.42
CA THR A 103 17.97 6.35 12.36
C THR A 103 16.90 5.44 11.79
N PHE A 104 17.18 4.14 11.71
CA PHE A 104 16.20 3.13 11.34
C PHE A 104 15.45 2.65 12.58
N PHE A 105 14.15 2.42 12.42
CA PHE A 105 13.28 1.79 13.38
C PHE A 105 12.69 0.54 12.76
N LEU A 106 13.07 -0.62 13.28
CA LEU A 106 12.51 -1.92 12.93
C LEU A 106 11.57 -2.33 14.04
N ALA A 107 10.36 -2.76 13.72
CA ALA A 107 9.38 -3.14 14.73
C ALA A 107 8.38 -4.19 14.25
N THR A 108 7.80 -4.90 15.20
CA THR A 108 6.61 -5.73 14.95
C THR A 108 5.38 -4.85 14.69
N PRO A 109 4.36 -5.34 13.94
CA PRO A 109 3.13 -4.60 13.71
C PRO A 109 2.47 -4.13 15.01
N GLN A 110 2.46 -5.00 16.03
CA GLN A 110 1.85 -4.74 17.33
C GLN A 110 2.53 -3.59 18.06
N THR A 111 3.84 -3.39 17.84
CA THR A 111 4.56 -2.25 18.41
C THR A 111 4.04 -0.94 17.82
N VAL A 112 3.87 -0.88 16.50
CA VAL A 112 3.39 0.33 15.82
C VAL A 112 1.91 0.60 16.11
N GLU A 113 1.11 -0.43 16.37
CA GLU A 113 -0.28 -0.27 16.81
C GLU A 113 -0.37 0.22 18.27
N SER A 114 0.61 -0.13 19.10
CA SER A 114 0.62 0.18 20.54
C SER A 114 1.16 1.58 20.85
N TYR A 115 2.06 2.10 20.02
CA TYR A 115 2.71 3.39 20.21
C TYR A 115 2.32 4.38 19.12
N SER A 116 2.04 5.63 19.50
CA SER A 116 1.79 6.67 18.51
C SER A 116 3.08 7.02 17.77
N ASP A 117 2.95 7.55 16.55
CA ASP A 117 4.11 8.04 15.79
C ASP A 117 4.89 9.12 16.56
N ASP A 118 4.23 9.93 17.38
CA ASP A 118 4.87 10.95 18.22
C ASP A 118 5.74 10.32 19.34
N GLU A 119 5.25 9.26 20.00
CA GLU A 119 6.01 8.54 21.04
C GLU A 119 7.25 7.85 20.44
N ILE A 120 7.09 7.28 19.23
CA ILE A 120 8.19 6.67 18.48
C ILE A 120 9.17 7.77 18.05
N LEU A 121 8.68 8.89 17.54
CA LEU A 121 9.49 10.02 17.10
C LEU A 121 10.36 10.58 18.23
N GLU A 122 9.76 10.81 19.40
CA GLU A 122 10.46 11.27 20.60
C GLU A 122 11.60 10.30 20.96
N SER A 123 11.27 9.01 21.06
CA SER A 123 12.24 7.96 21.44
C SER A 123 13.35 7.80 20.41
N VAL A 124 13.04 7.86 19.12
CA VAL A 124 14.04 7.78 18.03
C VAL A 124 14.94 9.01 18.02
N SER A 125 14.37 10.19 18.29
CA SER A 125 15.11 11.46 18.27
C SER A 125 16.13 11.55 19.42
N ASP A 126 15.76 11.03 20.59
CA ASP A 126 16.61 10.99 21.77
C ASP A 126 17.47 9.72 21.83
N PHE A 127 17.27 8.80 20.90
CA PHE A 127 17.86 7.46 20.89
C PHE A 127 17.67 6.75 22.25
N SER A 128 16.47 6.89 22.82
CA SER A 128 16.10 6.37 24.13
C SER A 128 15.18 5.16 24.01
N GLU A 129 15.13 4.32 25.05
CA GLU A 129 14.15 3.25 25.13
C GLU A 129 12.72 3.82 25.10
N ILE A 130 11.86 3.26 24.24
CA ILE A 130 10.41 3.51 24.32
C ILE A 130 9.96 2.95 25.66
N SER A 131 9.49 3.81 26.57
CA SER A 131 9.08 3.40 27.90
C SER A 131 7.86 2.49 27.84
N MET A 132 8.10 1.17 27.78
CA MET A 132 7.04 0.16 27.83
C MET A 132 6.29 0.18 29.17
N LYS A 133 6.88 0.77 30.21
CA LYS A 133 6.42 0.69 31.60
C LYS A 133 5.06 1.36 31.87
N ASN A 134 4.58 2.21 30.97
CA ASN A 134 3.38 3.01 31.22
C ASN A 134 2.09 2.50 30.53
N LYS A 135 2.18 1.47 29.67
CA LYS A 135 1.00 0.88 29.02
C LYS A 135 0.82 -0.56 29.51
N MET A 136 -0.33 -0.85 30.14
CA MET A 136 -0.74 -2.23 30.36
C MET A 136 -1.09 -2.85 29.02
N LEU A 137 -0.16 -3.59 28.44
CA LEU A 137 -0.34 -4.33 27.21
C LEU A 137 -0.81 -5.74 27.55
N GLU A 138 -1.76 -6.27 26.77
CA GLU A 138 -2.33 -7.60 27.03
C GLU A 138 -1.30 -8.73 26.78
N ASP A 139 -0.24 -8.46 25.99
CA ASP A 139 0.75 -9.45 25.58
C ASP A 139 2.10 -8.81 25.17
N ASP A 140 2.96 -8.54 26.15
CA ASP A 140 4.30 -7.98 25.93
C ASP A 140 5.18 -8.85 25.02
N SER A 141 4.89 -10.15 24.92
CA SER A 141 5.70 -11.10 24.14
C SER A 141 5.66 -10.85 22.63
N LYS A 142 4.69 -10.05 22.15
CA LYS A 142 4.52 -9.68 20.74
C LYS A 142 5.18 -8.37 20.35
N LEU A 143 5.73 -7.65 21.34
CA LEU A 143 6.35 -6.35 21.12
C LEU A 143 7.85 -6.54 20.98
N ALA A 144 8.36 -6.23 19.80
CA ALA A 144 9.79 -6.18 19.56
C ALA A 144 10.08 -5.00 18.64
N PHE A 145 11.13 -4.26 18.98
CA PHE A 145 11.66 -3.20 18.15
C PHE A 145 13.17 -3.07 18.29
N LEU A 146 13.79 -2.44 17.30
CA LEU A 146 15.23 -2.18 17.25
C LEU A 146 15.47 -0.81 16.60
N PHE A 147 16.34 -0.02 17.22
CA PHE A 147 16.86 1.22 16.64
C PHE A 147 18.27 1.02 16.09
N ILE A 148 18.53 1.52 14.88
CA ILE A 148 19.86 1.48 14.27
C ILE A 148 20.19 2.90 13.79
N GLY A 149 21.04 3.60 14.53
CA GLY A 149 21.49 4.96 14.22
C GLY A 149 22.76 4.98 13.36
N MET A 150 22.78 5.81 12.32
CA MET A 150 23.96 6.03 11.47
C MET A 150 24.74 7.27 11.93
N ASP A 151 25.82 7.07 12.69
CA ASP A 151 26.65 8.15 13.27
C ASP A 151 25.85 9.18 14.10
N VAL A 152 24.86 8.71 14.86
CA VAL A 152 24.02 9.59 15.68
C VAL A 152 24.81 10.07 16.91
N LYS A 153 25.06 11.38 16.98
CA LYS A 153 25.74 12.04 18.10
C LYS A 153 24.83 12.06 19.34
N GLY A 154 24.77 10.95 20.05
CA GLY A 154 23.90 10.74 21.21
C GLY A 154 23.97 9.33 21.77
N ALA A 155 24.27 8.34 20.92
CA ALA A 155 24.41 6.93 21.32
C ALA A 155 25.53 6.70 22.36
N GLU A 156 26.58 7.54 22.40
CA GLU A 156 27.67 7.44 23.39
C GLU A 156 27.22 7.71 24.84
N LYS A 157 26.03 8.29 25.08
CA LYS A 157 25.57 8.60 26.43
C LYS A 157 24.90 7.43 27.17
N VAL A 158 24.70 6.27 26.54
CA VAL A 158 23.95 5.16 27.14
C VAL A 158 24.87 4.10 27.77
N ASP A 159 26.19 4.19 27.59
CA ASP A 159 27.15 3.20 28.11
C ASP A 159 27.76 3.56 29.48
N SER A 160 27.09 4.39 30.29
CA SER A 160 27.50 4.64 31.68
C SER A 160 26.41 4.26 32.68
N GLY A 161 26.45 3.01 33.15
CA GLY A 161 25.98 2.64 34.48
C GLY A 161 24.69 1.82 34.55
N PHE A 162 24.74 0.56 34.13
CA PHE A 162 23.93 -0.48 34.78
C PHE A 162 24.85 -1.30 35.69
N GLU A 163 25.32 -0.67 36.77
CA GLU A 163 25.81 -1.42 37.93
C GLU A 163 24.59 -1.80 38.78
N MET A 164 24.37 -3.09 38.97
CA MET A 164 23.39 -3.57 39.94
C MET A 164 23.80 -3.06 41.33
N PRO A 165 22.88 -2.49 42.14
CA PRO A 165 23.22 -2.09 43.49
C PRO A 165 23.49 -3.35 44.31
N THR A 166 24.77 -3.62 44.56
CA THR A 166 25.17 -4.42 45.72
C THR A 166 25.15 -3.46 46.90
N GLU A 167 24.05 -3.51 47.66
CA GLU A 167 24.05 -2.98 49.02
C GLU A 167 25.12 -3.75 49.82
N GLN A 168 26.27 -3.11 50.01
CA GLN A 168 27.07 -3.24 51.22
C GLN A 168 27.85 -1.94 51.39
N GLY A 169 27.30 -1.08 52.26
CA GLY A 169 27.91 0.18 52.63
C GLY A 169 29.19 -0.03 53.43
N ASN A 170 30.16 0.85 53.17
CA ASN A 170 31.26 1.14 54.08
C ASN A 170 31.26 2.65 54.33
N ILE A 171 30.48 3.05 55.35
CA ILE A 171 30.74 4.29 56.07
C ILE A 171 31.86 3.95 57.05
N THR A 172 33.03 4.54 56.83
CA THR A 172 34.08 4.63 57.84
C THR A 172 33.93 5.99 58.51
N GLU A 173 33.32 6.01 59.69
CA GLU A 173 33.62 7.00 60.71
C GLU A 173 34.27 6.29 61.89
N GLU A 174 35.39 6.89 62.27
CA GLU A 174 36.29 6.57 63.36
C GLU A 174 35.61 6.82 64.72
N GLU A 175 36.09 6.12 65.75
CA GLU A 175 35.89 6.38 67.18
C GLU A 175 34.52 6.04 67.82
N LEU A 176 34.43 4.86 68.43
CA LEU A 176 34.58 4.68 69.89
C LEU A 176 34.31 3.23 70.31
N ASN A 177 35.11 2.83 71.29
CA ASN A 177 35.27 1.50 71.87
C ASN A 177 34.19 1.26 72.97
N PRO A 178 34.22 0.13 73.70
CA PRO A 178 33.35 -1.03 73.56
C PRO A 178 32.40 -1.24 74.75
N ASP A 179 31.36 -2.07 74.63
CA ASP A 179 31.03 -3.02 75.71
C ASP A 179 29.97 -4.06 75.31
N GLN A 180 30.24 -5.29 75.76
CA GLN A 180 29.29 -6.37 76.07
C GLN A 180 28.47 -7.00 74.92
N SER A 181 28.21 -8.29 74.86
CA SER A 181 28.65 -9.52 75.54
C SER A 181 27.70 -10.61 75.02
N ILE A 182 28.21 -11.82 74.75
CA ILE A 182 27.51 -13.13 74.89
C ILE A 182 26.32 -13.36 73.92
N GLY A 183 26.16 -14.49 73.24
CA GLY A 183 26.81 -15.80 73.20
C GLY A 183 26.36 -16.47 71.87
N GLU A 184 27.16 -17.39 71.31
CA GLU A 184 26.91 -18.84 71.45
C GLU A 184 25.49 -19.22 71.00
N GLU A 185 25.30 -20.00 69.94
CA GLU A 185 25.76 -21.39 69.88
C GLU A 185 25.71 -21.91 68.42
N THR A 186 26.79 -22.62 68.04
CA THR A 186 26.87 -23.91 67.32
C THR A 186 26.00 -24.13 66.07
N GLY A 187 26.49 -24.69 64.98
CA GLY A 187 27.64 -25.57 64.73
C GLY A 187 27.38 -26.22 63.36
N GLU A 188 28.42 -26.37 62.53
CA GLU A 188 29.07 -27.68 62.31
C GLU A 188 28.29 -28.47 61.22
N GLU A 189 28.84 -29.03 60.14
CA GLU A 189 30.19 -29.23 59.61
C GLU A 189 30.03 -29.61 58.11
N ALA A 190 30.90 -29.11 57.24
CA ALA A 190 31.95 -29.86 56.53
C ALA A 190 31.48 -31.07 55.69
N GLY A 191 31.60 -30.96 54.36
CA GLY A 191 32.65 -31.67 53.61
C GLY A 191 31.96 -32.67 52.67
N LYS A 192 32.46 -33.08 51.51
CA LYS A 192 33.78 -33.13 50.89
C LYS A 192 33.53 -33.49 49.40
N GLU A 193 34.17 -32.81 48.46
CA GLU A 193 35.30 -33.29 47.63
C GLU A 193 34.95 -34.16 46.41
N ALA A 194 35.55 -33.72 45.28
CA ALA A 194 36.15 -34.47 44.17
C ALA A 194 35.23 -35.40 43.33
N GLY A 195 35.25 -35.39 42.01
CA GLY A 195 36.34 -35.12 41.09
C GLY A 195 36.82 -36.42 40.41
N ILE A 196 37.01 -36.35 39.09
CA ILE A 196 37.73 -37.27 38.18
C ILE A 196 36.88 -38.31 37.43
N GLY A 197 37.12 -38.41 36.11
CA GLY A 197 37.00 -39.68 35.39
C GLY A 197 36.66 -39.57 33.91
N ALA A 198 37.68 -39.48 33.05
CA ALA A 198 37.59 -39.86 31.65
C ALA A 198 37.83 -41.37 31.51
N GLU A 199 37.17 -42.04 30.56
CA GLU A 199 37.78 -42.98 29.59
C GLU A 199 36.73 -43.59 28.65
N ASN A 200 37.24 -44.07 27.52
CA ASN A 200 36.55 -44.51 26.30
C ASN A 200 35.91 -45.88 26.42
N GLU A 201 34.90 -46.17 25.57
CA GLU A 201 34.75 -47.48 24.91
C GLU A 201 34.20 -47.34 23.49
N ASP A 202 34.77 -48.16 22.62
CA ASP A 202 34.55 -48.33 21.17
C ASP A 202 33.37 -49.27 20.84
N LEU A 203 33.04 -49.32 19.54
CA LEU A 203 32.34 -50.36 18.76
C LEU A 203 30.80 -50.30 18.65
N LEU A 204 30.32 -50.01 17.43
CA LEU A 204 29.48 -50.92 16.66
C LEU A 204 29.39 -50.53 15.17
N ASP A 205 29.37 -51.57 14.34
CA ASP A 205 29.51 -51.58 12.89
C ASP A 205 28.26 -51.20 12.08
N LYS A 206 28.57 -50.76 10.85
CA LYS A 206 27.82 -50.64 9.59
C LYS A 206 26.52 -51.47 9.44
N GLU A 207 25.46 -50.78 8.98
CA GLU A 207 24.57 -51.29 7.92
C GLU A 207 24.21 -50.15 6.96
N GLY A 208 24.21 -50.46 5.65
CA GLY A 208 23.98 -49.50 4.57
C GLY A 208 22.50 -49.38 4.21
N GLU A 209 22.02 -48.15 4.10
CA GLU A 209 20.72 -47.85 3.50
C GLU A 209 20.85 -47.57 2.00
N LYS A 210 20.04 -48.28 1.22
CA LYS A 210 19.85 -48.07 -0.23
C LYS A 210 18.96 -46.85 -0.47
N PRO A 211 19.13 -46.13 -1.60
CA PRO A 211 18.18 -45.09 -1.99
C PRO A 211 16.82 -45.71 -2.32
N LEU A 212 15.75 -45.08 -1.83
CA LEU A 212 14.35 -45.43 -2.11
C LEU A 212 13.91 -44.78 -3.42
N ASP A 213 13.30 -45.59 -4.27
CA ASP A 213 12.84 -45.26 -5.62
C ASP A 213 11.63 -44.28 -5.56
N GLU A 214 11.74 -43.12 -6.21
CA GLU A 214 10.79 -42.00 -6.15
C GLU A 214 9.49 -42.16 -6.97
N GLU A 215 9.26 -43.27 -7.66
CA GLU A 215 8.14 -43.35 -8.63
C GLU A 215 6.76 -43.76 -8.05
N GLY A 216 6.64 -44.02 -6.75
CA GLY A 216 5.40 -44.52 -6.14
C GLY A 216 4.45 -43.48 -5.53
N PHE A 217 4.88 -42.23 -5.34
CA PHE A 217 4.19 -41.29 -4.43
C PHE A 217 3.27 -40.26 -5.09
N THR A 218 3.30 -40.11 -6.43
CA THR A 218 2.60 -39.03 -7.12
C THR A 218 1.11 -39.28 -7.41
N ASP A 219 0.66 -40.54 -7.44
CA ASP A 219 -0.69 -40.86 -7.91
C ASP A 219 -1.77 -40.81 -6.83
N LYS A 220 -1.42 -41.05 -5.56
CA LYS A 220 -2.38 -40.93 -4.45
C LYS A 220 -2.70 -39.46 -4.12
N ARG A 221 -1.75 -38.53 -4.28
CA ARG A 221 -1.99 -37.08 -4.06
C ARG A 221 -2.89 -36.47 -5.14
N LYS A 222 -2.71 -36.84 -6.42
CA LYS A 222 -3.54 -36.32 -7.53
C LYS A 222 -5.02 -36.68 -7.39
N ASN A 223 -5.33 -37.90 -6.94
CA ASN A 223 -6.71 -38.35 -6.76
C ASN A 223 -7.44 -37.65 -5.61
N THR A 224 -6.74 -37.34 -4.51
CA THR A 224 -7.32 -36.65 -3.35
C THR A 224 -7.61 -35.18 -3.66
N VAL A 225 -6.71 -34.50 -4.38
CA VAL A 225 -6.91 -33.10 -4.81
C VAL A 225 -8.06 -32.98 -5.83
N GLN A 226 -8.23 -33.96 -6.73
CA GLN A 226 -9.36 -33.97 -7.67
C GLN A 226 -10.72 -34.16 -6.98
N LYS A 227 -10.80 -35.05 -5.96
CA LYS A 227 -12.03 -35.22 -5.16
C LYS A 227 -12.41 -33.95 -4.40
N LEU A 228 -11.43 -33.25 -3.83
CA LEU A 228 -11.66 -31.98 -3.12
C LEU A 228 -12.13 -30.86 -4.06
N LYS A 229 -11.51 -30.73 -5.25
CA LYS A 229 -11.94 -29.74 -6.26
C LYS A 229 -13.37 -29.99 -6.76
N LYS A 230 -13.78 -31.25 -6.91
CA LYS A 230 -15.14 -31.61 -7.36
C LYS A 230 -16.19 -31.27 -6.30
N GLY A 231 -15.92 -31.55 -5.02
CA GLY A 231 -16.81 -31.20 -3.91
C GLY A 231 -16.98 -29.68 -3.70
N PHE A 232 -15.94 -28.90 -3.95
CA PHE A 232 -16.03 -27.43 -3.89
C PHE A 232 -16.87 -26.83 -5.01
N LYS A 233 -16.74 -27.36 -6.23
CA LYS A 233 -17.49 -26.87 -7.40
C LYS A 233 -19.01 -27.10 -7.24
N GLU A 234 -19.41 -28.26 -6.70
CA GLU A 234 -20.82 -28.59 -6.44
C GLU A 234 -21.44 -27.74 -5.32
N LYS A 235 -20.69 -27.44 -4.25
CA LYS A 235 -21.16 -26.52 -3.21
C LYS A 235 -21.31 -25.09 -3.75
N TYR A 236 -20.38 -24.61 -4.57
CA TYR A 236 -20.43 -23.25 -5.13
C TYR A 236 -21.61 -23.05 -6.09
N THR A 237 -21.90 -24.01 -6.96
CA THR A 237 -23.05 -23.92 -7.89
C THR A 237 -24.39 -23.93 -7.16
N THR A 238 -24.49 -24.69 -6.06
CA THR A 238 -25.68 -24.74 -5.19
C THR A 238 -25.92 -23.42 -4.46
N TYR A 239 -24.86 -22.73 -4.02
CA TYR A 239 -24.97 -21.40 -3.41
C TYR A 239 -25.35 -20.33 -4.44
N LYS A 240 -24.74 -20.35 -5.63
CA LYS A 240 -25.03 -19.38 -6.71
C LYS A 240 -26.48 -19.45 -7.19
N THR A 241 -27.05 -20.66 -7.30
CA THR A 241 -28.45 -20.86 -7.68
C THR A 241 -29.45 -20.42 -6.60
N LYS A 242 -29.11 -20.60 -5.31
CA LYS A 242 -29.91 -20.05 -4.19
C LYS A 242 -29.88 -18.52 -4.14
N LEU A 243 -28.73 -17.89 -4.42
CA LEU A 243 -28.65 -16.42 -4.46
C LEU A 243 -29.39 -15.82 -5.67
N GLY A 244 -29.29 -16.46 -6.84
CA GLY A 244 -29.97 -16.02 -8.06
C GLY A 244 -31.49 -16.03 -7.95
N SER A 245 -32.06 -17.06 -7.31
CA SER A 245 -33.50 -17.17 -7.10
C SER A 245 -34.05 -16.24 -6.00
N ALA A 246 -33.21 -15.84 -5.04
CA ALA A 246 -33.57 -14.80 -4.06
C ALA A 246 -33.56 -13.39 -4.68
N SER A 247 -32.61 -13.10 -5.58
CA SER A 247 -32.46 -11.80 -6.24
C SER A 247 -33.60 -11.49 -7.24
N SER A 248 -34.04 -12.50 -8.00
CA SER A 248 -35.15 -12.33 -8.97
C SER A 248 -36.50 -12.04 -8.30
N ASN A 249 -36.75 -12.64 -7.13
CA ASN A 249 -37.97 -12.40 -6.35
C ASN A 249 -38.03 -10.99 -5.72
N VAL A 250 -36.87 -10.38 -5.42
CA VAL A 250 -36.81 -9.01 -4.89
C VAL A 250 -36.97 -7.97 -6.00
N LYS A 251 -36.35 -8.15 -7.17
CA LYS A 251 -36.51 -7.24 -8.32
C LYS A 251 -37.96 -7.13 -8.80
N ASN A 252 -38.70 -8.25 -8.85
CA ASN A 252 -40.09 -8.26 -9.29
C ASN A 252 -41.04 -7.55 -8.30
N LYS A 253 -40.70 -7.53 -7.01
CA LYS A 253 -41.53 -6.89 -5.95
C LYS A 253 -41.28 -5.37 -5.84
N VAL A 254 -40.12 -4.89 -6.27
CA VAL A 254 -39.76 -3.47 -6.27
C VAL A 254 -40.21 -2.77 -7.56
N GLY A 255 -40.13 -3.44 -8.72
CA GLY A 255 -40.55 -2.89 -10.01
C GLY A 255 -42.05 -2.53 -10.09
N SER A 256 -42.92 -3.29 -9.40
CA SER A 256 -44.37 -3.05 -9.39
C SER A 256 -44.82 -1.87 -8.50
N ARG A 257 -43.94 -1.37 -7.60
CA ARG A 257 -44.24 -0.19 -6.76
C ARG A 257 -43.81 1.13 -7.41
N ILE A 258 -42.79 1.11 -8.27
CA ILE A 258 -42.24 2.33 -8.91
C ILE A 258 -43.13 2.80 -10.08
N THR A 259 -43.79 1.88 -10.79
CA THR A 259 -44.70 2.22 -11.91
C THR A 259 -46.02 2.85 -11.47
N LYS A 260 -46.43 2.71 -10.19
CA LYS A 260 -47.62 3.39 -9.65
C LYS A 260 -47.38 4.84 -9.19
N MET A 261 -46.13 5.29 -9.05
CA MET A 261 -45.82 6.64 -8.54
C MET A 261 -45.56 7.70 -9.63
N LYS A 262 -45.34 7.31 -10.90
CA LYS A 262 -45.03 8.26 -11.99
C LYS A 262 -46.23 8.89 -12.73
N ARG A 263 -47.49 8.68 -12.29
CA ARG A 263 -48.69 9.19 -12.98
C ARG A 263 -49.33 10.46 -12.37
N ARG A 264 -48.67 11.19 -11.47
CA ARG A 264 -49.21 12.46 -10.95
C ARG A 264 -48.12 13.53 -10.92
N LYS A 265 -48.46 14.70 -11.49
CA LYS A 265 -47.63 15.87 -11.88
C LYS A 265 -47.06 15.70 -13.29
N GLY A 266 -47.40 16.49 -14.29
CA GLY A 266 -48.10 17.78 -14.35
C GLY A 266 -47.47 18.51 -15.54
N ALA A 267 -48.27 18.75 -16.58
CA ALA A 267 -47.84 19.30 -17.86
C ALA A 267 -47.28 20.74 -17.70
N ILE A 268 -46.12 21.00 -18.31
CA ILE A 268 -45.64 22.34 -18.62
C ILE A 268 -45.27 22.34 -20.11
N VAL A 269 -45.82 23.33 -20.80
CA VAL A 269 -45.81 23.58 -22.25
C VAL A 269 -44.42 24.10 -22.70
N PRO A 270 -43.92 23.76 -23.90
CA PRO A 270 -42.70 24.34 -24.44
C PRO A 270 -42.98 25.72 -25.08
N VAL A 271 -42.05 26.66 -24.94
CA VAL A 271 -42.05 27.93 -25.68
C VAL A 271 -40.82 27.95 -26.58
N ASP A 272 -41.08 28.28 -27.84
CA ASP A 272 -40.18 28.23 -28.99
C ASP A 272 -39.00 29.21 -28.93
N ALA A 273 -37.96 28.84 -29.68
CA ALA A 273 -36.87 29.71 -30.13
C ALA A 273 -37.38 30.80 -31.10
N PRO A 274 -36.61 31.90 -31.26
CA PRO A 274 -35.71 32.03 -32.41
C PRO A 274 -34.37 32.66 -31.98
N GLY A 275 -33.23 32.56 -32.66
CA GLY A 275 -32.92 32.62 -34.09
C GLY A 275 -31.75 33.62 -34.24
N ASP A 276 -30.82 33.31 -35.14
CA ASP A 276 -29.50 33.92 -35.33
C ASP A 276 -29.42 35.46 -35.44
N THR A 277 -28.26 36.04 -35.09
CA THR A 277 -27.54 36.99 -35.98
C THR A 277 -26.13 37.32 -35.48
N ALA A 278 -25.28 37.63 -36.46
CA ALA A 278 -23.83 37.71 -36.43
C ALA A 278 -23.28 39.14 -36.22
N VAL A 279 -22.04 39.21 -35.70
CA VAL A 279 -20.93 40.12 -36.10
C VAL A 279 -21.11 41.65 -35.91
N LYS A 280 -20.36 42.24 -34.96
CA LYS A 280 -19.31 43.26 -35.24
C LYS A 280 -18.62 43.80 -33.97
N SER A 281 -17.31 43.93 -34.11
CA SER A 281 -16.34 44.63 -33.28
C SER A 281 -16.59 46.14 -33.20
N ALA A 282 -16.40 46.72 -32.02
CA ALA A 282 -15.95 48.10 -31.84
C ALA A 282 -15.35 48.31 -30.43
N SER A 283 -14.12 48.80 -30.42
CA SER A 283 -13.38 49.31 -29.28
C SER A 283 -13.98 50.61 -28.76
N THR A 284 -14.14 50.76 -27.44
CA THR A 284 -14.10 52.07 -26.79
C THR A 284 -13.77 51.95 -25.30
N SER A 285 -12.74 52.67 -24.88
CA SER A 285 -12.29 52.84 -23.51
C SER A 285 -13.28 53.68 -22.71
N ILE A 286 -13.70 53.18 -21.55
CA ILE A 286 -14.29 53.99 -20.48
C ILE A 286 -13.80 53.41 -19.14
N GLU A 287 -12.90 54.13 -18.47
CA GLU A 287 -12.76 54.03 -17.01
C GLU A 287 -14.09 54.37 -16.34
N PRO A 288 -14.46 53.64 -15.29
CA PRO A 288 -14.63 54.39 -14.04
C PRO A 288 -14.25 53.63 -12.76
N LYS A 289 -13.65 54.41 -11.86
CA LYS A 289 -13.92 54.49 -10.41
C LYS A 289 -13.69 53.23 -9.55
N ALA A 290 -12.69 53.41 -8.69
CA ALA A 290 -12.47 52.70 -7.44
C ALA A 290 -13.76 52.21 -6.76
N SER A 291 -13.91 50.89 -6.66
CA SER A 291 -14.80 50.23 -5.70
C SER A 291 -13.95 49.58 -4.62
N SER A 292 -14.20 49.99 -3.39
CA SER A 292 -13.76 49.42 -2.12
C SER A 292 -13.62 47.89 -2.13
N SER A 293 -12.48 47.44 -1.60
CA SER A 293 -12.24 46.05 -1.20
C SER A 293 -13.37 45.53 -0.31
N ILE A 294 -14.21 44.65 -0.85
CA ILE A 294 -15.01 43.75 -0.04
C ILE A 294 -14.16 42.49 0.11
N ALA A 295 -13.67 42.26 1.33
CA ALA A 295 -12.98 41.03 1.69
C ALA A 295 -13.88 39.82 1.33
N PRO A 296 -13.32 38.73 0.78
CA PRO A 296 -14.08 37.53 0.51
C PRO A 296 -14.59 36.95 1.84
N THR A 297 -15.86 37.19 2.15
CA THR A 297 -16.52 36.48 3.25
C THR A 297 -16.65 35.03 2.84
N SER A 298 -15.88 34.18 3.50
CA SER A 298 -15.93 32.72 3.52
C SER A 298 -17.35 32.18 3.31
N SER A 299 -17.67 31.76 2.08
CA SER A 299 -18.89 31.03 1.76
C SER A 299 -18.56 29.62 1.26
N ASP A 300 -17.67 28.93 1.97
CA ASP A 300 -17.51 27.47 1.87
C ASP A 300 -17.90 26.84 3.21
N LYS A 301 -19.18 26.96 3.54
CA LYS A 301 -19.83 25.96 4.38
C LYS A 301 -20.56 25.05 3.43
N SER A 302 -20.06 23.82 3.28
CA SER A 302 -20.62 22.82 2.37
C SER A 302 -22.14 22.82 2.45
N THR A 303 -22.82 22.68 1.32
CA THR A 303 -24.29 22.63 1.22
C THR A 303 -24.91 21.67 2.24
N ILE A 304 -24.13 20.66 2.65
CA ILE A 304 -24.42 19.70 3.71
C ILE A 304 -24.48 20.36 5.10
N GLN A 305 -23.56 21.25 5.48
CA GLN A 305 -23.63 21.99 6.75
C GLN A 305 -24.90 22.84 6.85
N VAL A 306 -25.30 23.50 5.77
CA VAL A 306 -26.54 24.30 5.75
C VAL A 306 -27.77 23.40 5.89
N TYR A 307 -27.75 22.21 5.27
CA TYR A 307 -28.82 21.22 5.41
C TYR A 307 -28.89 20.66 6.83
N ILE A 308 -27.75 20.29 7.42
CA ILE A 308 -27.65 19.82 8.81
C ILE A 308 -28.16 20.89 9.78
N GLN A 309 -27.76 22.15 9.61
CA GLN A 309 -28.26 23.25 10.44
C GLN A 309 -29.78 23.45 10.32
N LYS A 310 -30.35 23.35 9.12
CA LYS A 310 -31.81 23.41 8.92
C LYS A 310 -32.52 22.23 9.60
N VAL A 311 -31.99 21.02 9.50
CA VAL A 311 -32.53 19.83 10.17
C VAL A 311 -32.43 19.96 11.69
N LEU A 312 -31.30 20.44 12.21
CA LEU A 312 -31.06 20.65 13.63
C LEU A 312 -31.99 21.74 14.19
N HIS A 313 -32.20 22.83 13.43
CA HIS A 313 -33.11 23.90 13.81
C HIS A 313 -34.58 23.44 13.78
N PHE A 314 -34.96 22.64 12.78
CA PHE A 314 -36.27 22.01 12.72
C PHE A 314 -36.48 21.11 13.95
N LEU A 315 -35.55 20.20 14.25
CA LEU A 315 -35.57 19.32 15.41
C LEU A 315 -35.65 20.07 16.74
N LYS A 316 -34.86 21.14 16.93
CA LYS A 316 -34.96 22.01 18.12
C LYS A 316 -36.37 22.59 18.26
N LYS A 317 -36.95 23.09 17.16
CA LYS A 317 -38.28 23.70 17.16
C LYS A 317 -39.39 22.69 17.43
N THR A 318 -39.31 21.48 16.88
CA THR A 318 -40.23 20.38 17.20
C THR A 318 -40.06 19.91 18.64
N PHE A 319 -38.82 19.79 19.12
CA PHE A 319 -38.53 19.37 20.49
C PHE A 319 -39.11 20.36 21.51
N ILE A 320 -38.92 21.67 21.30
CA ILE A 320 -39.51 22.70 22.17
C ILE A 320 -41.04 22.63 22.18
N LYS A 321 -41.69 22.42 21.02
CA LYS A 321 -43.15 22.26 20.95
C LYS A 321 -43.64 21.01 21.67
N ILE A 322 -42.96 19.88 21.47
CA ILE A 322 -43.30 18.61 22.13
C ILE A 322 -43.07 18.73 23.64
N PHE A 323 -41.96 19.33 24.07
CA PHE A 323 -41.65 19.53 25.48
C PHE A 323 -42.67 20.45 26.16
N LYS A 324 -43.10 21.51 25.47
CA LYS A 324 -44.14 22.42 25.95
C LYS A 324 -45.50 21.70 26.07
N PHE A 325 -45.88 20.91 25.07
CA PHE A 325 -47.09 20.08 25.09
C PHE A 325 -47.05 19.03 26.22
N ILE A 326 -45.92 18.35 26.42
CA ILE A 326 -45.76 17.37 27.53
C ILE A 326 -45.84 18.08 28.89
N LYS A 327 -45.19 19.23 29.05
CA LYS A 327 -45.16 19.96 30.32
C LYS A 327 -46.53 20.57 30.69
N GLU A 328 -47.24 21.13 29.70
CA GLU A 328 -48.50 21.85 29.90
C GLU A 328 -49.72 20.90 29.89
N ASP A 329 -49.84 20.00 28.91
CA ASP A 329 -51.04 19.18 28.74
C ASP A 329 -50.97 17.81 29.43
N ILE A 330 -49.78 17.24 29.62
CA ILE A 330 -49.61 15.87 30.15
C ILE A 330 -49.20 15.88 31.62
N LEU A 331 -48.22 16.72 31.98
CA LEU A 331 -47.68 16.79 33.34
C LEU A 331 -48.44 17.77 34.24
N ALA A 332 -49.25 18.67 33.68
CA ALA A 332 -50.03 19.66 34.42
C ALA A 332 -49.23 20.41 35.52
N ILE A 333 -47.92 20.65 35.28
CA ILE A 333 -46.94 21.14 36.29
C ILE A 333 -47.19 22.59 36.76
N GLY A 334 -48.22 23.27 36.26
CA GLY A 334 -48.62 24.62 36.70
C GLY A 334 -49.94 24.70 37.45
N ARG A 335 -50.66 23.59 37.68
CA ARG A 335 -51.88 23.59 38.50
C ARG A 335 -51.55 23.06 39.88
N GLU A 336 -51.61 23.94 40.88
CA GLU A 336 -51.42 23.66 42.30
C GLU A 336 -52.21 22.41 42.70
N GLY A 337 -51.52 21.29 42.93
CA GLY A 337 -52.18 20.02 43.27
C GLY A 337 -51.46 18.74 42.84
N LEU A 338 -50.12 18.73 42.72
CA LEU A 338 -49.37 17.48 42.47
C LEU A 338 -48.93 16.82 43.80
N TYR A 339 -49.88 16.67 44.74
CA TYR A 339 -49.69 15.76 45.88
C TYR A 339 -49.94 14.32 45.40
N LEU A 340 -48.86 13.55 45.26
CA LEU A 340 -48.90 12.09 45.19
C LEU A 340 -49.29 11.50 46.56
N LYS A 341 -50.52 11.74 47.03
CA LYS A 341 -51.06 11.10 48.23
C LYS A 341 -52.48 10.60 47.92
N GLY A 342 -52.61 9.31 47.62
CA GLY A 342 -53.91 8.69 47.36
C GLY A 342 -53.81 7.23 46.96
N LYS A 343 -54.39 6.37 47.78
CA LYS A 343 -54.28 4.89 47.85
C LYS A 343 -54.90 4.11 46.68
N ASN A 344 -55.10 4.71 45.50
CA ASN A 344 -55.59 4.05 44.28
C ASN A 344 -54.93 4.69 43.04
N LYS A 345 -53.69 4.30 42.75
CA LYS A 345 -52.92 4.79 41.59
C LYS A 345 -53.51 4.23 40.29
N LYS A 346 -54.45 4.95 39.67
CA LYS A 346 -54.79 4.73 38.26
C LYS A 346 -53.62 5.24 37.41
N VAL A 347 -52.89 4.33 36.78
CA VAL A 347 -51.79 4.65 35.86
C VAL A 347 -52.36 5.50 34.71
N ASN A 348 -51.78 6.66 34.44
CA ASN A 348 -52.15 7.48 33.29
C ASN A 348 -51.61 6.85 32.00
N TYR A 349 -52.37 5.91 31.43
CA TYR A 349 -52.02 5.22 30.18
C TYR A 349 -51.72 6.16 29.00
N ARG A 350 -52.22 7.40 29.03
CA ARG A 350 -51.89 8.44 28.02
C ARG A 350 -50.40 8.81 28.02
N VAL A 351 -49.76 8.86 29.19
CA VAL A 351 -48.31 9.17 29.31
C VAL A 351 -47.49 8.03 28.71
N ILE A 352 -47.88 6.78 29.02
CA ILE A 352 -47.21 5.58 28.50
C ILE A 352 -47.33 5.53 26.98
N ALA A 353 -48.51 5.80 26.42
CA ALA A 353 -48.73 5.81 24.97
C ALA A 353 -47.83 6.83 24.25
N VAL A 354 -47.70 8.05 24.78
CA VAL A 354 -46.83 9.08 24.20
C VAL A 354 -45.35 8.66 24.25
N LEU A 355 -44.92 8.05 25.36
CA LEU A 355 -43.55 7.59 25.55
C LEU A 355 -43.20 6.45 24.58
N VAL A 356 -44.12 5.51 24.38
CA VAL A 356 -43.97 4.42 23.39
C VAL A 356 -43.88 4.97 21.96
N ILE A 357 -44.72 5.95 21.59
CA ILE A 357 -44.65 6.58 20.26
C ILE A 357 -43.32 7.31 20.07
N ALA A 358 -42.83 8.04 21.09
CA ALA A 358 -41.54 8.73 21.03
C ALA A 358 -40.38 7.75 20.84
N LEU A 359 -40.37 6.63 21.59
CA LEU A 359 -39.39 5.54 21.43
C LEU A 359 -39.42 4.96 20.01
N PHE A 360 -40.61 4.72 19.46
CA PHE A 360 -40.76 4.20 18.10
C PHE A 360 -40.22 5.18 17.04
N LEU A 361 -40.40 6.48 17.25
CA LEU A 361 -39.94 7.54 16.35
C LEU A 361 -38.41 7.66 16.38
N ILE A 362 -37.80 7.59 17.57
CA ILE A 362 -36.33 7.53 17.74
C ILE A 362 -35.77 6.29 17.07
N PHE A 363 -36.39 5.12 17.28
CA PHE A 363 -35.96 3.87 16.66
C PHE A 363 -36.05 3.92 15.12
N PHE A 364 -37.12 4.51 14.58
CA PHE A 364 -37.31 4.66 13.14
C PHE A 364 -36.27 5.60 12.51
N ILE A 365 -35.97 6.73 13.17
CA ILE A 365 -34.92 7.66 12.73
C ILE A 365 -33.55 6.96 12.77
N GLY A 366 -33.24 6.26 13.88
CA GLY A 366 -31.99 5.52 14.03
C GLY A 366 -31.77 4.46 12.95
N MET A 367 -32.81 3.68 12.61
CA MET A 367 -32.74 2.73 11.50
C MET A 367 -32.50 3.41 10.14
N ARG A 368 -33.10 4.58 9.90
CA ARG A 368 -32.94 5.29 8.63
C ARG A 368 -31.52 5.84 8.47
N VAL A 369 -30.98 6.45 9.53
CA VAL A 369 -29.60 6.95 9.58
C VAL A 369 -28.59 5.81 9.40
N ARG A 370 -28.81 4.67 10.06
CA ARG A 370 -27.94 3.49 9.91
C ARG A 370 -27.96 2.96 8.48
N ARG A 371 -29.13 2.90 7.82
CA ARG A 371 -29.22 2.46 6.41
C ARG A 371 -28.50 3.41 5.45
N THR A 372 -28.63 4.73 5.65
CA THR A 372 -27.90 5.69 4.82
C THR A 372 -26.39 5.61 5.05
N ALA A 373 -25.94 5.44 6.30
CA ALA A 373 -24.52 5.28 6.61
C ALA A 373 -23.93 4.01 5.98
N VAL A 374 -24.64 2.88 6.07
CA VAL A 374 -24.19 1.61 5.46
C VAL A 374 -24.18 1.70 3.93
N ASN A 375 -25.17 2.36 3.31
CA ASN A 375 -25.19 2.54 1.86
C ASN A 375 -24.06 3.47 1.40
N ASN A 376 -23.79 4.56 2.13
CA ASN A 376 -22.69 5.47 1.81
C ASN A 376 -21.34 4.77 1.97
N ALA A 377 -21.12 4.04 3.07
CA ALA A 377 -19.89 3.26 3.27
C ALA A 377 -19.70 2.19 2.18
N ARG A 378 -20.80 1.61 1.68
CA ARG A 378 -20.74 0.68 0.56
C ARG A 378 -20.35 1.38 -0.75
N ILE A 379 -20.97 2.50 -1.08
CA ILE A 379 -20.63 3.30 -2.27
C ILE A 379 -19.18 3.79 -2.20
N GLU A 380 -18.72 4.17 -1.01
CA GLU A 380 -17.34 4.61 -0.78
C GLU A 380 -16.35 3.46 -1.01
N ARG A 381 -16.65 2.24 -0.54
CA ARG A 381 -15.83 1.06 -0.86
C ARG A 381 -15.85 0.72 -2.35
N GLU A 382 -17.02 0.72 -2.98
CA GLU A 382 -17.14 0.45 -4.43
C GLU A 382 -16.34 1.50 -5.24
N ASN A 383 -16.39 2.78 -4.86
CA ASN A 383 -15.59 3.83 -5.51
C ASN A 383 -14.08 3.68 -5.25
N LYS A 384 -13.70 3.28 -4.03
CA LYS A 384 -12.30 3.04 -3.69
C LYS A 384 -11.72 1.86 -4.47
N GLU A 385 -12.45 0.75 -4.53
CA GLU A 385 -12.06 -0.44 -5.31
C GLU A 385 -11.92 -0.09 -6.80
N LEU A 386 -12.84 0.72 -7.36
CA LEU A 386 -12.73 1.20 -8.75
C LEU A 386 -11.53 2.13 -8.97
N ALA A 387 -11.23 3.03 -8.03
CA ALA A 387 -10.07 3.90 -8.12
C ALA A 387 -8.75 3.11 -8.06
N GLU A 388 -8.67 2.11 -7.18
CA GLU A 388 -7.52 1.20 -7.10
C GLU A 388 -7.37 0.34 -8.37
N GLU A 389 -8.46 -0.18 -8.94
CA GLU A 389 -8.44 -0.91 -10.21
C GLU A 389 -7.88 -0.04 -11.33
N LEU A 390 -8.36 1.20 -11.47
CA LEU A 390 -7.89 2.14 -12.48
C LEU A 390 -6.42 2.53 -12.26
N SER A 391 -5.99 2.73 -11.00
CA SER A 391 -4.58 2.99 -10.67
C SER A 391 -3.67 1.86 -11.14
N ASN A 392 -4.04 0.61 -10.84
CA ASN A 392 -3.27 -0.56 -11.24
C ASN A 392 -3.19 -0.71 -12.78
N GLU A 393 -4.28 -0.38 -13.49
CA GLU A 393 -4.27 -0.35 -14.95
C GLU A 393 -3.31 0.73 -15.50
N VAL A 394 -3.32 1.94 -14.93
CA VAL A 394 -2.37 3.02 -15.29
C VAL A 394 -0.93 2.59 -15.07
N ASP A 395 -0.61 2.02 -13.91
CA ASP A 395 0.73 1.55 -13.58
C ASP A 395 1.20 0.46 -14.56
N SER A 396 0.31 -0.46 -14.92
CA SER A 396 0.62 -1.52 -15.89
C SER A 396 0.96 -0.97 -17.28
N ILE A 397 0.23 0.05 -17.74
CA ILE A 397 0.46 0.74 -19.01
C ILE A 397 1.74 1.59 -18.94
N SER A 398 1.97 2.27 -17.82
CA SER A 398 3.18 3.05 -17.58
C SER A 398 4.42 2.15 -17.69
N ASN A 399 4.41 1.00 -17.02
CA ASN A 399 5.51 0.04 -17.06
C ASN A 399 5.73 -0.57 -18.44
N SER A 400 4.68 -0.91 -19.19
CA SER A 400 4.83 -1.44 -20.55
C SER A 400 5.37 -0.38 -21.52
N SER A 401 4.95 0.88 -21.37
CA SER A 401 5.36 1.98 -22.25
C SER A 401 6.86 2.31 -22.18
N VAL A 402 7.51 2.11 -21.04
CA VAL A 402 8.96 2.38 -20.87
C VAL A 402 9.81 1.54 -21.83
N PHE A 403 9.42 0.28 -22.03
CA PHE A 403 10.10 -0.61 -22.98
C PHE A 403 9.81 -0.24 -24.43
N THR A 404 8.58 0.17 -24.72
CA THR A 404 8.16 0.51 -26.09
C THR A 404 8.75 1.84 -26.59
N VAL A 405 8.91 2.85 -25.73
CA VAL A 405 9.52 4.15 -26.10
C VAL A 405 11.01 4.00 -26.48
N SER A 406 11.67 2.96 -26.00
CA SER A 406 13.12 2.77 -26.16
C SER A 406 13.50 2.03 -27.45
N SER A 407 12.55 1.40 -28.15
CA SER A 407 12.82 0.59 -29.34
C SER A 407 12.15 1.18 -30.59
N PRO A 408 12.91 1.76 -31.54
CA PRO A 408 12.35 2.43 -32.73
C PRO A 408 11.60 1.48 -33.67
N ASP A 409 11.90 0.18 -33.64
CA ASP A 409 11.32 -0.81 -34.55
C ASP A 409 9.93 -1.32 -34.08
N ASN A 410 9.48 -0.94 -32.89
CA ASN A 410 8.29 -1.54 -32.27
C ASN A 410 7.00 -0.74 -32.49
N ILE A 411 6.72 -0.41 -33.76
CA ILE A 411 5.56 0.39 -34.17
C ILE A 411 4.24 -0.26 -33.72
N THR A 412 4.11 -1.58 -33.89
CA THR A 412 2.90 -2.32 -33.52
C THR A 412 2.63 -2.29 -32.03
N GLU A 413 3.65 -2.47 -31.18
CA GLU A 413 3.47 -2.35 -29.73
C GLU A 413 3.12 -0.92 -29.32
N ARG A 414 3.74 0.09 -29.95
CA ARG A 414 3.41 1.50 -29.68
C ARG A 414 1.96 1.81 -30.00
N GLU A 415 1.43 1.31 -31.12
CA GLU A 415 0.01 1.46 -31.47
C GLU A 415 -0.89 0.74 -30.46
N ASN A 416 -0.51 -0.46 -30.00
CA ASN A 416 -1.27 -1.20 -28.98
C ASN A 416 -1.31 -0.45 -27.65
N VAL A 417 -0.18 0.08 -27.17
CA VAL A 417 -0.12 0.87 -25.93
C VAL A 417 -0.94 2.15 -26.07
N LEU A 418 -0.90 2.82 -27.23
CA LEU A 418 -1.73 4.00 -27.49
C LEU A 418 -3.23 3.67 -27.49
N ALA A 419 -3.63 2.51 -28.01
CA ALA A 419 -5.01 2.06 -27.96
C ALA A 419 -5.47 1.81 -26.51
N GLN A 420 -4.65 1.15 -25.70
CA GLN A 420 -4.91 0.92 -24.27
C GLN A 420 -5.04 2.23 -23.48
N ILE A 421 -4.17 3.21 -23.75
CA ILE A 421 -4.25 4.54 -23.11
C ILE A 421 -5.58 5.22 -23.45
N ASN A 422 -6.03 5.16 -24.71
CA ASN A 422 -7.30 5.79 -25.11
C ASN A 422 -8.52 5.08 -24.51
N GLU A 423 -8.50 3.74 -24.45
CA GLU A 423 -9.56 2.95 -23.81
C GLU A 423 -9.67 3.29 -22.31
N LEU A 424 -8.53 3.38 -21.61
CA LEU A 424 -8.50 3.71 -20.19
C LEU A 424 -8.95 5.16 -19.93
N ASP A 425 -8.56 6.11 -20.78
CA ASP A 425 -9.02 7.50 -20.69
C ASP A 425 -10.54 7.62 -20.91
N GLU A 426 -11.14 6.85 -21.82
CA GLU A 426 -12.60 6.77 -21.94
C GLU A 426 -13.26 6.10 -20.72
N LYS A 427 -12.68 5.01 -20.20
CA LYS A 427 -13.17 4.33 -18.99
C LYS A 427 -13.19 5.31 -17.80
N MET A 428 -12.14 6.09 -17.61
CA MET A 428 -12.08 7.11 -16.56
C MET A 428 -13.12 8.22 -16.74
N LYS A 429 -13.35 8.70 -17.97
CA LYS A 429 -14.34 9.76 -18.25
C LYS A 429 -15.79 9.32 -18.09
N THR A 430 -16.07 8.04 -18.34
CA THR A 430 -17.43 7.48 -18.27
C THR A 430 -17.80 6.97 -16.88
N THR A 431 -16.82 6.75 -16.00
CA THR A 431 -17.06 6.24 -14.65
C THR A 431 -17.63 7.34 -13.73
N GLU A 432 -18.86 7.16 -13.25
CA GLU A 432 -19.47 8.05 -12.25
C GLU A 432 -18.88 7.77 -10.86
N ILE A 433 -17.82 8.49 -10.50
CA ILE A 433 -17.17 8.39 -9.18
C ILE A 433 -17.54 9.59 -8.28
N SER A 434 -17.56 9.36 -6.96
CA SER A 434 -17.77 10.41 -5.96
C SER A 434 -16.79 11.57 -6.13
N SER A 435 -17.21 12.78 -5.76
CA SER A 435 -16.37 13.99 -5.80
C SER A 435 -15.04 13.84 -5.07
N ASP A 436 -15.02 12.99 -4.03
CA ASP A 436 -13.85 12.82 -3.16
C ASP A 436 -12.67 12.16 -3.87
N TYR A 437 -12.93 11.31 -4.87
CA TYR A 437 -11.90 10.61 -5.66
C TYR A 437 -11.63 11.27 -7.01
N LYS A 438 -12.34 12.36 -7.33
CA LYS A 438 -12.19 13.05 -8.62
C LYS A 438 -10.79 13.61 -8.82
N ASN A 439 -10.17 14.09 -7.75
CA ASN A 439 -8.80 14.61 -7.80
C ASN A 439 -7.76 13.52 -8.10
N GLU A 440 -7.96 12.30 -7.60
CA GLU A 440 -7.08 11.16 -7.90
C GLU A 440 -7.21 10.75 -9.37
N LEU A 441 -8.45 10.64 -9.87
CA LEU A 441 -8.75 10.39 -11.28
C LEU A 441 -8.16 11.46 -12.22
N ASP A 442 -8.25 12.73 -11.85
CA ASP A 442 -7.64 13.82 -12.62
C ASP A 442 -6.10 13.69 -12.64
N GLY A 443 -5.49 13.17 -11.56
CA GLY A 443 -4.07 12.82 -11.49
C GLY A 443 -3.70 11.73 -12.49
N TYR A 444 -4.44 10.62 -12.48
CA TYR A 444 -4.24 9.50 -13.42
C TYR A 444 -4.46 9.89 -14.88
N SER A 445 -5.50 10.69 -15.17
CA SER A 445 -5.74 11.21 -16.52
C SER A 445 -4.59 12.08 -17.02
N LYS A 446 -4.00 12.89 -16.14
CA LYS A 446 -2.82 13.69 -16.48
C LYS A 446 -1.60 12.82 -16.77
N GLU A 447 -1.37 11.76 -15.99
CA GLU A 447 -0.27 10.83 -16.21
C GLU A 447 -0.40 10.08 -17.54
N LEU A 448 -1.61 9.61 -17.88
CA LEU A 448 -1.88 9.01 -19.18
C LEU A 448 -1.67 10.00 -20.34
N ALA A 449 -2.05 11.27 -20.16
CA ALA A 449 -1.81 12.30 -21.16
C ALA A 449 -0.31 12.53 -21.39
N ASP A 450 0.48 12.59 -20.31
CA ASP A 450 1.94 12.73 -20.40
C ASP A 450 2.59 11.50 -21.08
N LEU A 451 2.12 10.28 -20.76
CA LEU A 451 2.56 9.05 -21.42
C LEU A 451 2.23 9.05 -22.90
N LYS A 452 1.01 9.45 -23.28
CA LYS A 452 0.61 9.60 -24.67
C LYS A 452 1.48 10.61 -25.40
N THR A 453 1.80 11.74 -24.78
CA THR A 453 2.72 12.73 -25.37
C THR A 453 4.13 12.18 -25.54
N LYS A 454 4.65 11.42 -24.56
CA LYS A 454 5.97 10.77 -24.67
C LYS A 454 5.98 9.75 -25.80
N LEU A 455 4.96 8.89 -25.88
CA LEU A 455 4.81 7.90 -26.94
C LEU A 455 4.67 8.57 -28.31
N LEU A 456 3.98 9.70 -28.42
CA LEU A 456 3.81 10.42 -29.69
C LEU A 456 4.96 11.36 -30.03
N ARG A 457 5.97 11.50 -29.16
CA ARG A 457 7.08 12.43 -29.37
C ARG A 457 7.88 12.03 -30.60
N ILE A 458 7.70 12.76 -31.68
CA ILE A 458 8.61 12.76 -32.82
C ILE A 458 9.79 13.65 -32.42
N ILE A 459 11.01 13.09 -32.37
CA ILE A 459 12.22 13.89 -32.16
C ILE A 459 12.67 14.36 -33.55
N PRO A 460 12.44 15.63 -33.93
CA PRO A 460 13.00 16.15 -35.17
C PRO A 460 14.52 16.17 -35.04
N VAL A 461 15.23 15.62 -36.02
CA VAL A 461 16.67 15.79 -36.14
C VAL A 461 16.90 17.25 -36.54
N GLN A 462 17.24 18.10 -35.58
CA GLN A 462 17.64 19.47 -35.85
C GLN A 462 19.08 19.44 -36.37
N GLU A 463 19.29 20.00 -37.56
CA GLU A 463 20.58 20.01 -38.27
C GLU A 463 21.06 18.59 -38.62
N PRO A 464 20.44 17.95 -39.63
CA PRO A 464 20.98 16.69 -40.14
C PRO A 464 22.39 16.95 -40.67
N GLU A 465 23.39 16.57 -39.89
CA GLU A 465 24.77 16.57 -40.35
C GLU A 465 24.87 15.49 -41.42
N LEU A 466 25.10 15.92 -42.67
CA LEU A 466 25.17 15.01 -43.79
C LEU A 466 26.48 14.22 -43.69
N LEU A 467 26.41 13.05 -43.05
CA LEU A 467 27.58 12.20 -42.80
C LEU A 467 28.23 11.71 -44.11
N SER A 468 27.43 11.43 -45.14
CA SER A 468 27.93 11.01 -46.47
C SER A 468 26.82 11.08 -47.52
N ASP A 469 27.10 11.68 -48.68
CA ASP A 469 26.24 11.57 -49.88
C ASP A 469 26.64 10.33 -50.69
N LEU A 470 25.98 9.20 -50.42
CA LEU A 470 26.25 7.95 -51.12
C LEU A 470 25.88 8.03 -52.61
N GLY A 471 24.88 8.82 -52.99
CA GLY A 471 24.48 8.98 -54.40
C GLY A 471 25.51 9.78 -55.20
N ALA A 472 26.15 10.77 -54.57
CA ALA A 472 27.27 11.50 -55.17
C ALA A 472 28.56 10.67 -55.21
N THR A 473 28.78 9.80 -54.23
CA THR A 473 30.01 8.96 -54.15
C THR A 473 29.93 7.73 -55.05
N PHE A 474 28.73 7.16 -55.18
CA PHE A 474 28.47 5.93 -55.92
C PHE A 474 27.28 6.12 -56.86
N GLU A 475 27.57 6.34 -58.14
CA GLU A 475 26.53 6.49 -59.17
C GLU A 475 25.62 5.25 -59.22
N GLY A 476 24.32 5.47 -59.10
CA GLY A 476 23.30 4.41 -59.07
C GLY A 476 23.07 3.77 -57.70
N ALA A 477 23.67 4.25 -56.62
CA ALA A 477 23.35 3.81 -55.27
C ALA A 477 21.90 4.18 -54.89
N ASN A 478 21.15 3.23 -54.37
CA ASN A 478 19.78 3.43 -53.86
C ASN A 478 19.66 2.87 -52.45
N PRO A 479 20.12 3.62 -51.42
CA PRO A 479 20.07 3.16 -50.04
C PRO A 479 18.62 3.02 -49.59
N THR A 480 18.27 1.87 -49.02
CA THR A 480 16.88 1.58 -48.62
C THR A 480 16.62 1.70 -47.13
N ASP A 481 17.66 1.55 -46.31
CA ASP A 481 17.54 1.51 -44.85
C ASP A 481 18.86 1.95 -44.17
N ILE A 482 18.83 2.15 -42.86
CA ILE A 482 20.00 2.47 -42.03
C ILE A 482 19.93 1.69 -40.73
N ALA A 483 20.96 0.89 -40.44
CA ALA A 483 21.10 0.16 -39.18
C ALA A 483 22.29 0.70 -38.36
N ILE A 484 22.12 0.88 -37.06
CA ILE A 484 23.20 1.32 -36.16
C ILE A 484 23.57 0.17 -35.22
N THR A 485 24.82 -0.29 -35.26
CA THR A 485 25.31 -1.29 -34.32
C THR A 485 26.77 -1.05 -33.95
N LYS A 486 27.10 -1.25 -32.66
CA LYS A 486 28.47 -1.06 -32.11
C LYS A 486 29.09 0.31 -32.44
N GLY A 487 28.28 1.37 -32.44
CA GLY A 487 28.73 2.73 -32.76
C GLY A 487 29.08 2.94 -34.23
N LYS A 488 28.56 2.11 -35.14
CA LYS A 488 28.76 2.21 -36.59
C LYS A 488 27.43 2.22 -37.32
N ILE A 489 27.39 2.89 -38.46
CA ILE A 489 26.21 3.03 -39.30
C ILE A 489 26.37 2.11 -40.52
N TYR A 490 25.38 1.28 -40.78
CA TYR A 490 25.33 0.34 -41.90
C TYR A 490 24.19 0.73 -42.84
N ILE A 491 24.50 0.89 -44.12
CA ILE A 491 23.54 1.36 -45.13
C ILE A 491 23.47 0.32 -46.26
N PRO A 492 22.43 -0.53 -46.31
CA PRO A 492 22.20 -1.43 -47.43
C PRO A 492 21.76 -0.68 -48.71
N ASP A 493 22.35 -1.07 -49.84
CA ASP A 493 22.04 -0.58 -51.18
C ASP A 493 21.59 -1.75 -52.06
N GLN A 494 20.27 -1.85 -52.22
CA GLN A 494 19.63 -2.95 -52.93
C GLN A 494 19.96 -2.95 -54.42
N ALA A 495 20.15 -1.78 -55.04
CA ALA A 495 20.46 -1.68 -56.47
C ALA A 495 21.81 -2.32 -56.80
N ARG A 496 22.74 -2.28 -55.85
CA ARG A 496 24.11 -2.79 -56.01
C ARG A 496 24.39 -4.06 -55.20
N ASN A 497 23.46 -4.48 -54.34
CA ASN A 497 23.59 -5.62 -53.42
C ASN A 497 24.82 -5.53 -52.50
N VAL A 498 25.05 -4.34 -51.93
CA VAL A 498 26.17 -4.03 -51.02
C VAL A 498 25.68 -3.38 -49.74
N ILE A 499 26.47 -3.46 -48.66
CA ILE A 499 26.22 -2.75 -47.40
C ILE A 499 27.42 -1.84 -47.12
N TYR A 500 27.18 -0.54 -47.04
CA TYR A 500 28.19 0.46 -46.69
C TYR A 500 28.31 0.58 -45.17
N GLU A 501 29.54 0.60 -44.65
CA GLU A 501 29.83 0.92 -43.24
C GLU A 501 30.36 2.36 -43.13
N VAL A 502 29.72 3.17 -42.31
CA VAL A 502 30.05 4.58 -42.05
C VAL A 502 30.35 4.76 -40.57
N ASN A 503 31.52 5.29 -40.23
CA ASN A 503 31.86 5.65 -38.86
C ASN A 503 31.23 7.02 -38.52
N PRO A 504 30.54 7.16 -37.37
CA PRO A 504 29.90 8.41 -36.97
C PRO A 504 30.88 9.46 -36.45
N GLU A 505 32.12 9.07 -36.15
CA GLU A 505 33.20 10.01 -35.83
C GLU A 505 33.58 10.74 -37.12
N GLY A 506 32.96 11.90 -37.35
CA GLY A 506 33.11 12.73 -38.53
C GLY A 506 34.55 12.92 -38.97
N GLY A 507 35.00 12.06 -39.89
CA GLY A 507 36.09 12.37 -40.76
C GLY A 507 35.57 13.37 -41.77
N THR A 508 36.02 14.62 -41.68
CA THR A 508 35.93 15.61 -42.76
C THR A 508 35.98 14.92 -44.11
N ALA A 509 35.07 15.30 -45.02
CA ALA A 509 34.72 14.68 -46.31
C ALA A 509 35.87 14.53 -47.36
N GLY A 510 37.10 14.30 -46.92
CA GLY A 510 38.25 13.95 -47.73
C GLY A 510 39.02 12.82 -47.04
N ALA A 511 38.88 11.61 -47.57
CA ALA A 511 39.74 10.45 -47.30
C ALA A 511 39.69 9.89 -45.86
N GLY A 512 38.69 9.05 -45.56
CA GLY A 512 38.64 8.37 -44.26
C GLY A 512 37.73 7.15 -44.21
N ALA A 513 38.08 6.09 -44.95
CA ALA A 513 37.63 4.71 -44.76
C ALA A 513 36.11 4.43 -44.85
N GLN A 514 35.52 4.63 -46.02
CA GLN A 514 34.38 3.81 -46.43
C GLN A 514 34.92 2.44 -46.85
N ARG A 515 34.56 1.38 -46.12
CA ARG A 515 34.94 0.01 -46.46
C ARG A 515 33.69 -0.71 -46.97
N GLU A 516 33.75 -1.20 -48.21
CA GLU A 516 32.78 -2.16 -48.72
C GLU A 516 32.97 -3.46 -47.92
N VAL A 517 32.04 -3.77 -47.00
CA VAL A 517 32.24 -4.85 -46.03
C VAL A 517 31.92 -6.21 -46.64
N ILE A 518 30.92 -6.29 -47.53
CA ILE A 518 30.45 -7.55 -48.11
C ILE A 518 29.89 -7.33 -49.51
N LYS A 519 30.60 -7.79 -50.56
CA LYS A 519 29.95 -8.23 -51.80
C LYS A 519 29.52 -9.66 -51.58
N SER A 520 28.22 -9.87 -51.44
CA SER A 520 27.71 -11.23 -51.39
C SER A 520 27.68 -11.76 -52.83
N ASP A 521 28.64 -12.61 -53.19
CA ASP A 521 28.57 -13.46 -54.40
C ASP A 521 27.48 -14.52 -54.17
N VAL A 522 26.24 -14.09 -53.94
CA VAL A 522 25.08 -14.99 -53.97
C VAL A 522 24.75 -15.18 -55.44
N THR A 523 25.48 -16.10 -56.05
CA THR A 523 25.07 -16.71 -57.31
C THR A 523 23.78 -17.46 -56.99
N ALA A 524 22.62 -16.83 -57.25
CA ALA A 524 21.33 -17.47 -57.06
C ALA A 524 21.32 -18.79 -57.87
N PRO A 525 21.00 -19.94 -57.27
CA PRO A 525 20.77 -21.14 -58.06
C PRO A 525 19.61 -20.84 -59.01
N ARG A 526 19.86 -20.93 -60.31
CA ARG A 526 18.82 -20.85 -61.35
C ARG A 526 17.81 -21.96 -61.07
N LEU A 527 16.57 -21.58 -60.75
CA LEU A 527 15.39 -22.42 -60.86
C LEU A 527 14.82 -22.30 -62.27
#